data_AF-A0A8H5J241-F1
#
_entry.id   AF-A0A8H5J241-F1
#
_cell.length_a   1.000
_cell.length_b   1.000
_cell.length_c   1.000
_cell.angle_alpha   90.00
_cell.angle_beta   90.00
_cell.angle_gamma   90.00
#
_symmetry.space_group_name_H-M   'P 1'
#
loop_
_entity.id
_entity.type
_entity.pdbx_description
1 polymer ?
#
loop_
_entity_poly.entity_id
_entity_poly.type
_entity_poly.pdbx_seq_one_letter_code
_entity_poly.pdbx_strand_id
1 'polypeptide(L)'
;MTVSSAPKRPCLEPAIPNNLKVNRTQPLHHPRCFRGPQQASHSARFPKETTAIVTIDLGVQYLPSTDPSDEIDTIRRAISTNLEPHHHVRSSFTDSSGYRNIVFTLYWKDVATYREWEAALPLDWWYAGLCPASDIGTNTLEPDGWPSLKDESQASDYCGKLVTVEPHENLCLIRSGQVWENSTPVEIKSYNTEIKLTLDSGMEELTKSSQSFGCFSNRYMRIEDNDGNPLGKTWSISMWELLGRLEKWSLTPKHKEIFGTQINHFNRMEREGEEANLNLWHELMVLHKKDQSFMYFNCHRKTGIMSAIYG
;
A
#
# COMPACT_ATOMS: atom_id res chain seq x y z
N MET A 1 5.72 -19.63 51.03
CA MET A 1 5.52 -19.68 49.57
C MET A 1 6.12 -18.42 48.97
N THR A 2 7.26 -18.52 48.28
CA THR A 2 7.83 -17.40 47.52
C THR A 2 7.08 -17.26 46.21
N VAL A 3 6.26 -16.22 46.09
CA VAL A 3 5.66 -15.84 44.80
C VAL A 3 6.80 -15.39 43.89
N SER A 4 7.19 -16.25 42.94
CA SER A 4 8.12 -15.88 41.89
C SER A 4 7.43 -14.87 40.98
N SER A 5 7.64 -13.59 41.25
CA SER A 5 7.16 -12.53 40.36
C SER A 5 7.96 -12.58 39.08
N ALA A 6 7.34 -13.04 37.99
CA ALA A 6 7.96 -13.01 36.66
C ALA A 6 8.54 -11.61 36.38
N PRO A 7 9.78 -11.51 35.87
CA PRO A 7 10.46 -10.23 35.71
C PRO A 7 9.63 -9.29 34.81
N LYS A 8 9.39 -8.07 35.28
CA LYS A 8 8.56 -7.09 34.56
C LYS A 8 9.23 -6.74 33.23
N ARG A 9 8.60 -7.10 32.10
CA ARG A 9 9.05 -6.81 30.72
C ARG A 9 9.59 -5.37 30.58
N PRO A 10 10.72 -5.13 29.86
CA PRO A 10 11.35 -3.82 29.80
C PRO A 10 10.41 -2.74 29.21
N CYS A 11 10.72 -1.46 29.45
CA CYS A 11 10.05 -0.39 28.71
C CYS A 11 10.46 -0.45 27.24
N LEU A 12 9.51 -0.27 26.33
CA LEU A 12 9.82 -0.27 24.89
C LEU A 12 10.58 1.00 24.47
N GLU A 13 11.41 0.86 23.43
CA GLU A 13 11.96 2.01 22.72
C GLU A 13 10.83 2.75 21.98
N PRO A 14 10.79 4.10 22.00
CA PRO A 14 9.81 4.85 21.20
C PRO A 14 10.01 4.65 19.68
N ALA A 15 8.92 4.41 18.95
CA ALA A 15 8.94 4.32 17.50
C ALA A 15 9.47 5.60 16.81
N ILE A 16 9.29 6.79 17.41
CA ILE A 16 9.89 8.03 16.92
C ILE A 16 11.40 8.07 17.30
N PRO A 17 12.32 8.16 16.32
CA PRO A 17 13.77 8.20 16.60
C PRO A 17 14.18 9.53 17.26
N ASN A 18 15.31 9.53 17.99
CA ASN A 18 15.69 10.65 18.85
C ASN A 18 15.85 12.01 18.13
N ASN A 19 16.31 12.01 16.89
CA ASN A 19 16.48 13.23 16.07
C ASN A 19 15.16 13.85 15.57
N LEU A 20 14.02 13.12 15.66
CA LEU A 20 12.70 13.61 15.27
C LEU A 20 11.78 13.89 16.48
N LYS A 21 12.31 13.84 17.70
CA LYS A 21 11.54 14.14 18.92
C LYS A 21 11.46 15.65 19.16
N VAL A 22 10.23 16.16 19.22
CA VAL A 22 9.91 17.55 19.56
C VAL A 22 9.13 17.62 20.88
N ASN A 23 9.03 18.82 21.46
CA ASN A 23 8.17 19.06 22.61
C ASN A 23 6.70 18.79 22.25
N ARG A 24 6.04 17.95 23.03
CA ARG A 24 4.65 17.53 22.77
C ARG A 24 3.65 18.60 23.21
N THR A 25 2.82 19.04 22.27
CA THR A 25 1.58 19.77 22.55
C THR A 25 0.39 18.82 22.79
N GLN A 26 0.45 17.60 22.23
CA GLN A 26 -0.54 16.54 22.42
C GLN A 26 0.06 15.36 23.22
N PRO A 27 -0.61 14.88 24.29
CA PRO A 27 -0.13 13.77 25.10
C PRO A 27 -0.17 12.44 24.33
N LEU A 28 0.60 11.46 24.82
CA LEU A 28 0.44 10.08 24.36
C LEU A 28 -0.79 9.46 25.02
N HIS A 29 -1.55 8.66 24.27
CA HIS A 29 -2.69 7.90 24.80
C HIS A 29 -2.27 6.85 25.84
N HIS A 30 -1.06 6.30 25.72
CA HIS A 30 -0.51 5.35 26.67
C HIS A 30 0.39 6.02 27.73
N PRO A 31 0.46 5.47 28.96
CA PRO A 31 1.34 5.99 30.00
C PRO A 31 2.82 5.89 29.61
N ARG A 32 3.66 6.71 30.25
CA ARG A 32 5.12 6.60 30.15
C ARG A 32 5.57 5.18 30.52
N CYS A 33 6.56 4.64 29.82
CA CYS A 33 7.02 3.26 29.99
C CYS A 33 5.93 2.19 29.74
N PHE A 34 5.12 2.36 28.69
CA PHE A 34 4.28 1.29 28.16
C PHE A 34 5.14 0.06 27.81
N ARG A 35 4.68 -1.14 28.22
CA ARG A 35 5.43 -2.41 28.14
C ARG A 35 4.92 -3.35 27.03
N GLY A 36 4.11 -2.83 26.11
CA GLY A 36 3.75 -3.48 24.86
C GLY A 36 2.68 -4.58 24.92
N PRO A 37 2.13 -4.97 23.75
CA PRO A 37 1.48 -6.28 23.56
C PRO A 37 2.47 -7.42 23.84
N GLN A 38 2.02 -8.68 23.85
CA GLN A 38 2.88 -9.84 24.16
C GLN A 38 3.96 -10.04 23.08
N GLN A 39 3.56 -9.86 21.82
CA GLN A 39 4.40 -9.95 20.63
C GLN A 39 5.32 -8.73 20.53
N ALA A 40 6.58 -8.96 20.16
CA ALA A 40 7.49 -7.87 19.80
C ALA A 40 7.08 -7.24 18.46
N SER A 41 7.33 -5.95 18.30
CA SER A 41 7.11 -5.23 17.04
C SER A 41 8.20 -4.20 16.85
N HIS A 42 8.61 -3.99 15.61
CA HIS A 42 9.75 -3.17 15.23
C HIS A 42 9.32 -2.07 14.26
N SER A 43 10.14 -1.03 14.14
CA SER A 43 9.92 0.06 13.18
C SER A 43 11.24 0.38 12.49
N ALA A 44 11.17 0.78 11.21
CA ALA A 44 12.35 1.17 10.46
C ALA A 44 13.10 2.35 11.11
N ARG A 45 14.41 2.40 10.85
CA ARG A 45 15.30 3.50 11.21
C ARG A 45 15.99 3.97 9.94
N PHE A 46 15.90 5.26 9.67
CA PHE A 46 16.54 5.89 8.52
C PHE A 46 17.75 6.72 8.99
N PRO A 47 18.70 7.02 8.08
CA PRO A 47 19.74 8.03 8.32
C PRO A 47 19.15 9.36 8.81
N LYS A 48 19.93 10.15 9.57
CA LYS A 48 19.43 11.40 10.19
C LYS A 48 19.17 12.50 9.16
N GLU A 49 19.84 12.39 8.03
CA GLU A 49 19.81 13.23 6.84
C GLU A 49 18.63 12.91 5.90
N THR A 50 17.92 11.79 6.10
CA THR A 50 16.72 11.47 5.31
C THR A 50 15.59 12.44 5.65
N THR A 51 15.34 13.39 4.75
CA THR A 51 14.26 14.39 4.89
C THR A 51 12.93 13.93 4.31
N ALA A 52 12.96 13.06 3.30
CA ALA A 52 11.79 12.47 2.66
C ALA A 52 12.17 11.16 1.94
N ILE A 53 11.18 10.31 1.72
CA ILE A 53 11.24 9.07 0.95
C ILE A 53 10.20 9.22 -0.16
N VAL A 54 10.54 8.83 -1.39
CA VAL A 54 9.60 8.88 -2.52
C VAL A 54 9.10 7.48 -2.80
N THR A 55 7.81 7.35 -3.10
CA THR A 55 7.24 6.10 -3.59
C THR A 55 6.24 6.37 -4.71
N ILE A 56 6.22 5.48 -5.70
CA ILE A 56 5.33 5.57 -6.88
C ILE A 56 4.69 4.20 -7.06
N ASP A 57 3.38 4.16 -7.29
CA ASP A 57 2.66 2.96 -7.72
C ASP A 57 2.32 3.11 -9.20
N LEU A 58 3.11 2.49 -10.08
CA LEU A 58 2.88 2.48 -11.53
C LEU A 58 1.99 1.30 -11.91
N GLY A 59 0.81 1.57 -12.47
CA GLY A 59 -0.15 0.53 -12.84
C GLY A 59 -0.26 0.29 -14.35
N VAL A 60 -0.43 -0.97 -14.76
CA VAL A 60 -0.98 -1.39 -16.06
C VAL A 60 -2.30 -2.11 -15.80
N GLN A 61 -3.40 -1.57 -16.31
CA GLN A 61 -4.75 -2.09 -16.23
C GLN A 61 -5.18 -2.59 -17.60
N TYR A 62 -5.67 -3.82 -17.69
CA TYR A 62 -6.02 -4.46 -18.97
C TYR A 62 -7.13 -5.50 -18.83
N LEU A 63 -7.90 -5.71 -19.90
CA LEU A 63 -8.83 -6.85 -19.96
C LEU A 63 -8.04 -8.16 -19.98
N PRO A 64 -8.49 -9.24 -19.32
CA PRO A 64 -7.77 -10.53 -19.28
C PRO A 64 -7.53 -11.21 -20.65
N SER A 65 -8.22 -10.76 -21.71
CA SER A 65 -8.04 -11.20 -23.10
C SER A 65 -6.91 -10.48 -23.84
N THR A 66 -6.34 -9.43 -23.25
CA THR A 66 -5.36 -8.54 -23.87
C THR A 66 -3.96 -8.87 -23.38
N ASP A 67 -2.95 -8.76 -24.26
CA ASP A 67 -1.54 -8.91 -23.91
C ASP A 67 -0.93 -7.54 -23.52
N PRO A 68 -0.48 -7.34 -22.27
CA PRO A 68 0.12 -6.09 -21.77
C PRO A 68 1.66 -6.07 -21.84
N SER A 69 2.29 -6.97 -22.60
CA SER A 69 3.74 -7.19 -22.54
C SER A 69 4.57 -5.96 -22.90
N ASP A 70 4.16 -5.18 -23.91
CA ASP A 70 4.88 -3.97 -24.34
C ASP A 70 4.83 -2.84 -23.29
N GLU A 71 3.71 -2.70 -22.58
CA GLU A 71 3.54 -1.75 -21.48
C GLU A 71 4.32 -2.16 -20.23
N ILE A 72 4.29 -3.45 -19.89
CA ILE A 72 5.12 -4.02 -18.82
C ILE A 72 6.60 -3.76 -19.13
N ASP A 73 7.05 -4.06 -20.35
CA ASP A 73 8.44 -3.87 -20.74
C ASP A 73 8.83 -2.38 -20.79
N THR A 74 7.89 -1.48 -21.09
CA THR A 74 8.11 -0.03 -20.99
C THR A 74 8.39 0.40 -19.55
N ILE A 75 7.60 -0.08 -18.59
CA ILE A 75 7.86 0.16 -17.16
C ILE A 75 9.17 -0.50 -16.71
N ARG A 76 9.46 -1.75 -17.11
CA ARG A 76 10.71 -2.44 -16.79
C ARG A 76 11.93 -1.69 -17.32
N ARG A 77 11.88 -1.14 -18.53
CA ARG A 77 12.95 -0.30 -19.09
C ARG A 77 13.18 0.96 -18.26
N ALA A 78 12.12 1.65 -17.82
CA ALA A 78 12.23 2.84 -16.97
C ALA A 78 12.81 2.52 -15.58
N ILE A 79 12.41 1.38 -14.98
CA ILE A 79 12.96 0.90 -13.70
C ILE A 79 14.44 0.55 -13.85
N SER A 80 14.84 -0.14 -14.93
CA SER A 80 16.19 -0.71 -15.11
C SER A 80 17.23 0.30 -15.64
N THR A 81 17.04 1.59 -15.39
CA THR A 81 18.01 2.64 -15.79
C THR A 81 19.17 2.72 -14.79
N ASN A 82 20.24 3.44 -15.13
CA ASN A 82 21.35 3.71 -14.20
C ASN A 82 20.96 4.55 -12.96
N LEU A 83 19.70 4.98 -12.87
CA LEU A 83 19.10 5.77 -11.79
C LEU A 83 17.92 5.01 -11.17
N GLU A 84 18.00 3.68 -11.12
CA GLU A 84 16.92 2.78 -10.68
C GLU A 84 16.37 3.12 -9.28
N PRO A 85 15.09 2.84 -9.01
CA PRO A 85 14.55 2.90 -7.64
C PRO A 85 15.32 1.96 -6.71
N HIS A 86 15.70 2.50 -5.55
CA HIS A 86 16.41 1.81 -4.48
C HIS A 86 15.75 0.49 -4.02
N HIS A 87 14.44 0.36 -4.23
CA HIS A 87 13.70 -0.89 -4.15
C HIS A 87 12.47 -0.80 -5.05
N HIS A 88 12.08 -1.91 -5.67
CA HIS A 88 10.81 -2.03 -6.36
C HIS A 88 10.21 -3.43 -6.16
N VAL A 89 8.89 -3.54 -6.29
CA VAL A 89 8.17 -4.82 -6.28
C VAL A 89 7.02 -4.80 -7.28
N ARG A 90 6.85 -5.91 -7.98
CA ARG A 90 5.72 -6.19 -8.86
C ARG A 90 4.61 -6.91 -8.10
N SER A 91 3.37 -6.55 -8.39
CA SER A 91 2.18 -7.20 -7.84
C SER A 91 1.04 -7.21 -8.85
N SER A 92 0.02 -8.05 -8.66
CA SER A 92 -1.20 -8.01 -9.47
C SER A 92 -2.48 -8.30 -8.68
N PHE A 93 -3.60 -7.87 -9.24
CA PHE A 93 -4.95 -8.18 -8.77
C PHE A 93 -5.97 -8.07 -9.91
N THR A 94 -7.18 -8.58 -9.69
CA THR A 94 -8.35 -8.32 -10.55
C THR A 94 -9.30 -7.42 -9.77
N ASP A 95 -9.76 -6.33 -10.39
CA ASP A 95 -10.70 -5.40 -9.75
C ASP A 95 -12.18 -5.84 -9.92
N SER A 96 -13.08 -5.11 -9.25
CA SER A 96 -14.53 -5.33 -9.31
C SER A 96 -15.16 -5.04 -10.68
N SER A 97 -14.41 -4.46 -11.62
CA SER A 97 -14.82 -4.25 -13.01
C SER A 97 -14.31 -5.35 -13.94
N GLY A 98 -13.55 -6.33 -13.42
CA GLY A 98 -13.05 -7.49 -14.17
C GLY A 98 -11.72 -7.27 -14.88
N TYR A 99 -11.10 -6.09 -14.75
CA TYR A 99 -9.78 -5.83 -15.34
C TYR A 99 -8.69 -6.44 -14.47
N ARG A 100 -7.67 -7.02 -15.11
CA ARG A 100 -6.43 -7.38 -14.42
C ARG A 100 -5.56 -6.13 -14.34
N ASN A 101 -4.93 -5.96 -13.19
CA ASN A 101 -4.06 -4.84 -12.89
C ASN A 101 -2.71 -5.40 -12.45
N ILE A 102 -1.63 -4.95 -13.06
CA ILE A 102 -0.26 -5.16 -12.57
C ILE A 102 0.22 -3.83 -12.01
N VAL A 103 0.81 -3.83 -10.82
CA VAL A 103 1.30 -2.64 -10.12
C VAL A 103 2.75 -2.83 -9.73
N PHE A 104 3.59 -1.90 -10.18
CA PHE A 104 4.99 -1.76 -9.78
C PHE A 104 5.09 -0.68 -8.71
N THR A 105 5.30 -1.09 -7.46
CA THR A 105 5.55 -0.17 -6.35
C THR A 105 7.05 0.12 -6.27
N LEU A 106 7.44 1.37 -6.47
CA LEU A 106 8.82 1.84 -6.50
C LEU A 106 9.15 2.67 -5.24
N TYR A 107 10.41 2.68 -4.82
CA TYR A 107 10.89 3.44 -3.66
C TYR A 107 12.26 4.09 -3.90
N TRP A 108 12.41 5.36 -3.51
CA TRP A 108 13.69 6.06 -3.39
C TRP A 108 13.90 6.57 -1.97
N LYS A 109 15.12 6.46 -1.45
CA LYS A 109 15.48 6.83 -0.07
C LYS A 109 15.68 8.34 0.14
N ASP A 110 15.68 9.10 -0.96
CA ASP A 110 15.85 10.53 -1.02
C ASP A 110 15.14 11.09 -2.27
N VAL A 111 14.96 12.41 -2.33
CA VAL A 111 14.24 13.08 -3.43
C VAL A 111 15.16 13.36 -4.63
N ALA A 112 16.47 13.49 -4.43
CA ALA A 112 17.39 13.87 -5.50
C ALA A 112 17.52 12.75 -6.53
N THR A 113 17.75 11.51 -6.08
CA THR A 113 17.85 10.34 -6.96
C THR A 113 16.55 10.06 -7.73
N TYR A 114 15.38 10.29 -7.11
CA TYR A 114 14.10 10.24 -7.81
C TYR A 114 13.98 11.33 -8.89
N ARG A 115 14.34 12.59 -8.60
CA ARG A 115 14.26 13.67 -9.59
C ARG A 115 15.28 13.51 -10.73
N GLU A 116 16.45 12.92 -10.46
CA GLU A 116 17.39 12.52 -11.51
C GLU A 116 16.81 11.42 -12.41
N TRP A 117 16.19 10.39 -11.83
CA TRP A 117 15.49 9.33 -12.58
C TRP A 117 14.36 9.88 -13.45
N GLU A 118 13.51 10.74 -12.87
CA GLU A 118 12.37 11.35 -13.56
C GLU A 118 12.82 12.27 -14.70
N ALA A 119 13.83 13.11 -14.48
CA ALA A 119 14.37 14.01 -15.50
C ALA A 119 15.11 13.28 -16.64
N ALA A 120 15.47 11.99 -16.45
CA ALA A 120 16.04 11.14 -17.49
C ALA A 120 14.98 10.54 -18.43
N LEU A 121 13.68 10.68 -18.12
CA LEU A 121 12.57 10.15 -18.90
C LEU A 121 11.79 11.29 -19.61
N PRO A 122 11.26 11.06 -20.83
CA PRO A 122 10.29 11.98 -21.44
C PRO A 122 9.06 12.19 -20.55
N LEU A 123 8.45 13.37 -20.55
CA LEU A 123 7.29 13.68 -19.69
C LEU A 123 6.11 12.70 -19.88
N ASP A 124 5.97 12.18 -21.10
CA ASP A 124 4.92 11.30 -21.57
C ASP A 124 5.34 9.82 -21.70
N TRP A 125 6.51 9.45 -21.15
CA TRP A 125 7.16 8.14 -21.36
C TRP A 125 6.28 6.91 -21.13
N TRP A 126 5.30 7.01 -20.22
CA TRP A 126 4.46 5.91 -19.75
C TRP A 126 3.10 5.82 -20.46
N TYR A 127 2.76 6.77 -21.34
CA TYR A 127 1.50 6.76 -22.09
C TYR A 127 1.60 7.15 -23.57
N ALA A 128 2.68 7.80 -24.03
CA ALA A 128 2.82 8.26 -25.41
C ALA A 128 2.74 7.14 -26.47
N GLY A 129 3.16 5.93 -26.11
CA GLY A 129 3.09 4.74 -26.98
C GLY A 129 1.75 4.01 -26.97
N LEU A 130 0.81 4.38 -26.09
CA LEU A 130 -0.45 3.67 -25.94
C LEU A 130 -1.45 4.06 -27.04
N CYS A 131 -2.09 3.05 -27.63
CA CYS A 131 -3.17 3.31 -28.57
C CYS A 131 -4.36 3.95 -27.85
N PRO A 132 -4.92 5.09 -28.33
CA PRO A 132 -6.11 5.68 -27.74
C PRO A 132 -7.25 4.69 -27.53
N ALA A 133 -7.45 3.75 -28.46
CA ALA A 133 -8.53 2.78 -28.48
C ALA A 133 -8.16 1.38 -27.93
N SER A 134 -7.05 1.22 -27.20
CA SER A 134 -6.74 -0.07 -26.55
C SER A 134 -7.46 -0.22 -25.20
N ASP A 135 -7.85 -1.44 -24.88
CA ASP A 135 -8.32 -1.84 -23.53
C ASP A 135 -7.18 -1.93 -22.50
N ILE A 136 -6.05 -1.26 -22.75
CA ILE A 136 -4.90 -1.15 -21.86
C ILE A 136 -4.80 0.30 -21.41
N GLY A 137 -4.80 0.51 -20.09
CA GLY A 137 -4.59 1.80 -19.46
C GLY A 137 -3.45 1.76 -18.46
N THR A 138 -2.81 2.90 -18.25
CA THR A 138 -1.71 3.06 -17.31
C THR A 138 -2.01 4.15 -16.29
N ASN A 139 -1.36 4.10 -15.13
CA ASN A 139 -1.42 5.20 -14.16
C ASN A 139 -0.05 5.52 -13.55
N THR A 140 0.23 6.82 -13.55
CA THR A 140 1.33 7.54 -12.92
C THR A 140 0.71 8.81 -12.36
N LEU A 141 1.31 9.45 -11.36
CA LEU A 141 0.53 10.28 -10.44
C LEU A 141 1.11 11.73 -10.36
N GLU A 142 0.31 12.83 -10.48
CA GLU A 142 0.66 14.30 -10.31
C GLU A 142 -0.55 15.22 -9.80
N PRO A 143 -0.35 16.39 -9.12
CA PRO A 143 -1.35 17.09 -8.24
C PRO A 143 -2.15 18.31 -8.79
N ASP A 144 -3.28 18.78 -8.19
CA ASP A 144 -3.35 19.84 -7.15
C ASP A 144 -4.76 20.20 -6.49
N GLY A 145 -5.48 19.38 -5.67
CA GLY A 145 -6.72 19.85 -4.96
C GLY A 145 -7.71 18.84 -4.31
N TRP A 146 -8.98 19.16 -4.06
CA TRP A 146 -9.97 18.10 -3.70
C TRP A 146 -10.22 17.24 -4.94
N PRO A 147 -10.43 15.89 -4.86
CA PRO A 147 -10.59 15.05 -6.04
C PRO A 147 -11.65 15.59 -7.01
N SER A 148 -11.13 16.23 -8.05
CA SER A 148 -11.85 16.81 -9.17
C SER A 148 -10.97 16.65 -10.40
N LEU A 149 -11.59 16.73 -11.57
CA LEU A 149 -10.89 16.65 -12.84
C LEU A 149 -10.30 18.01 -13.14
N LYS A 150 -9.03 18.08 -13.56
CA LYS A 150 -8.46 19.34 -14.10
C LYS A 150 -9.17 19.84 -15.36
N ASP A 151 -9.93 18.97 -16.02
CA ASP A 151 -10.70 19.27 -17.23
C ASP A 151 -12.15 18.82 -17.02
N GLU A 152 -13.08 19.76 -16.86
CA GLU A 152 -14.53 19.48 -16.72
C GLU A 152 -15.20 19.05 -18.04
N SER A 153 -14.48 18.34 -18.91
CA SER A 153 -15.10 17.74 -20.08
C SER A 153 -16.10 16.67 -19.60
N GLN A 154 -17.41 16.96 -19.70
CA GLN A 154 -18.51 16.02 -19.49
C GLN A 154 -18.57 14.91 -20.56
N ALA A 155 -17.41 14.53 -21.12
CA ALA A 155 -17.29 13.45 -22.07
C ALA A 155 -17.69 12.14 -21.37
N SER A 156 -18.59 11.39 -22.00
CA SER A 156 -18.94 10.02 -21.58
C SER A 156 -17.76 9.06 -21.71
N ASP A 157 -16.75 9.42 -22.50
CA ASP A 157 -15.59 8.60 -22.81
C ASP A 157 -14.25 9.31 -22.53
N TYR A 158 -13.33 8.57 -21.90
CA TYR A 158 -11.94 8.97 -21.62
C TYR A 158 -10.91 8.13 -22.41
N CYS A 159 -11.39 7.28 -23.34
CA CYS A 159 -10.60 6.69 -24.41
C CYS A 159 -9.67 7.74 -25.06
N GLY A 160 -8.36 7.48 -25.04
CA GLY A 160 -7.32 8.37 -25.54
C GLY A 160 -6.98 9.58 -24.68
N LYS A 161 -7.48 9.70 -23.44
CA LYS A 161 -7.26 10.88 -22.59
C LYS A 161 -6.45 10.57 -21.34
N LEU A 162 -5.50 11.48 -21.06
CA LEU A 162 -4.86 11.59 -19.76
C LEU A 162 -5.78 12.33 -18.78
N VAL A 163 -6.31 11.61 -17.80
CA VAL A 163 -7.07 12.15 -16.67
C VAL A 163 -6.11 12.42 -15.52
N THR A 164 -6.07 13.66 -15.02
CA THR A 164 -5.33 14.01 -13.78
C THR A 164 -6.34 14.31 -12.67
N VAL A 165 -6.08 13.82 -11.46
CA VAL A 165 -6.92 14.01 -10.28
C VAL A 165 -6.20 14.83 -9.22
N GLU A 166 -6.88 15.89 -8.81
CA GLU A 166 -6.51 16.79 -7.74
C GLU A 166 -6.34 16.07 -6.35
N PRO A 167 -5.15 16.16 -5.68
CA PRO A 167 -4.88 15.64 -4.33
C PRO A 167 -5.01 16.68 -3.21
N HIS A 168 -5.50 16.26 -2.05
CA HIS A 168 -5.78 17.14 -0.91
C HIS A 168 -4.79 16.93 0.24
N GLU A 169 -4.74 17.89 1.17
CA GLU A 169 -3.92 17.77 2.38
C GLU A 169 -4.34 16.59 3.26
N ASN A 170 -3.36 15.95 3.90
CA ASN A 170 -3.52 14.88 4.89
C ASN A 170 -4.18 13.58 4.38
N LEU A 171 -4.17 13.31 3.06
CA LEU A 171 -4.49 11.99 2.54
C LEU A 171 -3.61 10.95 3.21
N CYS A 172 -4.23 9.87 3.67
CA CYS A 172 -3.55 8.78 4.35
C CYS A 172 -3.43 7.57 3.41
N LEU A 173 -2.20 7.26 3.02
CA LEU A 173 -1.84 6.03 2.32
C LEU A 173 -1.38 5.00 3.36
N ILE A 174 -1.93 3.79 3.30
CA ILE A 174 -1.39 2.63 4.05
C ILE A 174 -1.10 1.50 3.08
N ARG A 175 0.08 0.89 3.21
CA ARG A 175 0.37 -0.44 2.66
C ARG A 175 0.47 -1.44 3.81
N SER A 176 -0.19 -2.58 3.70
CA SER A 176 -0.21 -3.62 4.76
C SER A 176 0.11 -4.98 4.15
N GLY A 177 1.22 -5.58 4.59
CA GLY A 177 1.79 -6.78 3.98
C GLY A 177 1.76 -8.02 4.84
N GLN A 178 1.65 -9.16 4.18
CA GLN A 178 1.68 -10.50 4.76
C GLN A 178 2.69 -11.34 3.96
N VAL A 179 3.65 -11.98 4.63
CA VAL A 179 4.76 -12.71 4.02
C VAL A 179 4.93 -14.06 4.72
N TRP A 180 4.73 -15.14 3.97
CA TRP A 180 4.78 -16.53 4.46
C TRP A 180 5.75 -17.41 3.67
N GLU A 181 6.63 -16.84 2.84
CA GLU A 181 7.64 -17.60 2.09
C GLU A 181 8.60 -18.38 2.98
N ASN A 182 8.92 -17.81 4.15
CA ASN A 182 9.84 -18.40 5.13
C ASN A 182 9.10 -19.20 6.22
N SER A 183 7.78 -19.36 6.07
CA SER A 183 6.93 -20.08 7.02
C SER A 183 7.05 -21.59 6.87
N THR A 184 6.92 -22.31 7.99
CA THR A 184 6.88 -23.78 7.97
C THR A 184 5.62 -24.27 7.24
N PRO A 185 5.59 -25.51 6.71
CA PRO A 185 4.36 -26.05 6.11
C PRO A 185 3.14 -26.06 7.06
N VAL A 186 3.39 -26.17 8.37
CA VAL A 186 2.35 -26.08 9.42
C VAL A 186 1.81 -24.66 9.53
N GLU A 187 2.69 -23.66 9.57
CA GLU A 187 2.33 -22.25 9.63
C GLU A 187 1.64 -21.78 8.34
N ILE A 188 2.14 -22.15 7.16
CA ILE A 188 1.52 -21.88 5.86
C ILE A 188 0.10 -22.46 5.81
N LYS A 189 -0.10 -23.68 6.30
CA LYS A 189 -1.43 -24.29 6.37
C LYS A 189 -2.37 -23.44 7.24
N SER A 190 -1.94 -23.08 8.45
CA SER A 190 -2.72 -22.25 9.37
C SER A 190 -3.05 -20.87 8.79
N TYR A 191 -2.06 -20.19 8.20
CA TYR A 191 -2.25 -18.89 7.55
C TYR A 191 -3.37 -18.97 6.51
N ASN A 192 -3.32 -19.97 5.62
CA ASN A 192 -4.32 -20.14 4.57
C ASN A 192 -5.71 -20.54 5.10
N THR A 193 -5.80 -21.30 6.19
CA THR A 193 -7.10 -21.75 6.75
C THR A 193 -7.77 -20.76 7.70
N GLU A 194 -7.03 -19.78 8.24
CA GLU A 194 -7.51 -18.93 9.34
C GLU A 194 -7.33 -17.43 9.03
N ILE A 195 -6.07 -16.99 8.92
CA ILE A 195 -5.74 -15.56 8.72
C ILE A 195 -6.18 -15.10 7.34
N LYS A 196 -5.87 -15.88 6.29
CA LYS A 196 -6.17 -15.50 4.92
C LYS A 196 -7.67 -15.33 4.69
N LEU A 197 -8.51 -16.24 5.20
CA LEU A 197 -9.97 -16.15 5.02
C LEU A 197 -10.57 -14.89 5.68
N THR A 198 -10.13 -14.56 6.89
CA THR A 198 -10.60 -13.35 7.59
C THR A 198 -10.07 -12.07 6.94
N LEU A 199 -8.80 -12.08 6.50
CA LEU A 199 -8.20 -10.96 5.76
C LEU A 199 -8.87 -10.72 4.41
N ASP A 200 -9.03 -11.77 3.59
CA ASP A 200 -9.69 -11.69 2.28
C ASP A 200 -11.11 -11.12 2.43
N SER A 201 -11.88 -11.60 3.41
CA SER A 201 -13.22 -11.07 3.75
C SER A 201 -13.21 -9.59 4.12
N GLY A 202 -12.24 -9.13 4.92
CA GLY A 202 -12.16 -7.72 5.31
C GLY A 202 -11.65 -6.81 4.20
N MET A 203 -10.79 -7.30 3.32
CA MET A 203 -10.38 -6.57 2.11
C MET A 203 -11.53 -6.48 1.11
N GLU A 204 -12.36 -7.51 0.98
CA GLU A 204 -13.57 -7.49 0.15
C GLU A 204 -14.61 -6.50 0.70
N GLU A 205 -14.89 -6.52 2.01
CA GLU A 205 -15.79 -5.55 2.67
C GLU A 205 -15.29 -4.12 2.50
N LEU A 206 -14.00 -3.86 2.79
CA LEU A 206 -13.39 -2.55 2.63
C LEU A 206 -13.44 -2.06 1.18
N THR A 207 -13.32 -2.95 0.19
CA THR A 207 -13.42 -2.58 -1.22
C THR A 207 -14.86 -2.22 -1.60
N LYS A 208 -15.84 -3.06 -1.21
CA LYS A 208 -17.27 -2.89 -1.52
C LYS A 208 -17.91 -1.70 -0.80
N SER A 209 -17.46 -1.38 0.41
CA SER A 209 -18.03 -0.31 1.27
C SER A 209 -17.05 0.85 1.50
N SER A 210 -15.98 0.93 0.71
CA SER A 210 -14.89 1.90 0.75
C SER A 210 -15.33 3.34 1.09
N GLN A 211 -16.25 3.89 0.29
CA GLN A 211 -16.79 5.23 0.45
C GLN A 211 -17.41 5.50 1.84
N SER A 212 -18.15 4.55 2.41
CA SER A 212 -18.84 4.74 3.69
C SER A 212 -17.84 4.89 4.86
N PHE A 213 -16.63 4.35 4.69
CA PHE A 213 -15.53 4.48 5.63
C PHE A 213 -14.61 5.67 5.35
N GLY A 214 -14.76 6.39 4.23
CA GLY A 214 -13.80 7.42 3.79
C GLY A 214 -12.50 6.84 3.21
N CYS A 215 -12.56 5.60 2.70
CA CYS A 215 -11.53 5.00 1.86
C CYS A 215 -11.88 5.27 0.39
N PHE A 216 -11.00 5.92 -0.36
CA PHE A 216 -11.22 6.19 -1.79
C PHE A 216 -10.90 4.97 -2.65
N SER A 217 -9.82 4.27 -2.31
CA SER A 217 -9.34 3.11 -3.05
C SER A 217 -8.78 2.08 -2.08
N ASN A 218 -9.12 0.81 -2.28
CA ASN A 218 -8.47 -0.32 -1.63
C ASN A 218 -8.15 -1.37 -2.70
N ARG A 219 -6.87 -1.76 -2.78
CA ARG A 219 -6.36 -2.80 -3.66
C ARG A 219 -5.73 -3.86 -2.77
N TYR A 220 -6.07 -5.13 -2.97
CA TYR A 220 -5.44 -6.26 -2.27
C TYR A 220 -4.85 -7.20 -3.32
N MET A 221 -3.52 -7.35 -3.26
CA MET A 221 -2.70 -7.72 -4.40
C MET A 221 -1.78 -8.88 -4.05
N ARG A 222 -1.61 -9.77 -5.04
CA ARG A 222 -0.65 -10.86 -5.00
C ARG A 222 0.71 -10.33 -5.45
N ILE A 223 1.76 -10.60 -4.68
CA ILE A 223 3.11 -10.21 -5.10
C ILE A 223 3.62 -11.21 -6.14
N GLU A 224 4.32 -10.72 -7.15
CA GLU A 224 4.82 -11.50 -8.27
C GLU A 224 6.35 -11.37 -8.36
N ASP A 225 7.00 -12.37 -8.96
CA ASP A 225 8.38 -12.24 -9.43
C ASP A 225 8.43 -11.48 -10.77
N ASN A 226 9.62 -11.38 -11.36
CA ASN A 226 9.84 -10.68 -12.63
C ASN A 226 9.09 -11.29 -13.82
N ASP A 227 8.78 -12.58 -13.76
CA ASP A 227 8.09 -13.33 -14.82
C ASP A 227 6.56 -13.35 -14.61
N GLY A 228 6.10 -13.01 -13.40
CA GLY A 228 4.69 -12.92 -13.03
C GLY A 228 4.20 -14.09 -12.18
N ASN A 229 5.09 -14.93 -11.67
CA ASN A 229 4.70 -16.04 -10.81
C ASN A 229 4.36 -15.54 -9.40
N PRO A 230 3.29 -16.05 -8.78
CA PRO A 230 2.83 -15.59 -7.47
C PRO A 230 3.79 -16.00 -6.34
N LEU A 231 4.52 -15.02 -5.81
CA LEU A 231 5.39 -15.13 -4.63
C LEU A 231 4.58 -15.32 -3.34
N GLY A 232 5.18 -15.85 -2.27
CA GLY A 232 4.49 -16.17 -0.99
C GLY A 232 4.15 -14.96 -0.12
N LYS A 233 3.65 -13.88 -0.75
CA LYS A 233 3.34 -12.59 -0.14
C LYS A 233 2.04 -12.01 -0.70
N THR A 234 1.37 -11.19 0.09
CA THR A 234 0.27 -10.30 -0.35
C THR A 234 0.41 -8.95 0.30
N TRP A 235 0.02 -7.89 -0.40
CA TRP A 235 -0.07 -6.54 0.15
C TRP A 235 -1.46 -5.98 -0.11
N SER A 236 -2.02 -5.21 0.83
CA SER A 236 -3.02 -4.21 0.50
C SER A 236 -2.37 -2.84 0.34
N ILE A 237 -2.93 -2.02 -0.56
CA ILE A 237 -2.68 -0.58 -0.64
C ILE A 237 -4.05 0.10 -0.54
N SER A 238 -4.21 1.03 0.39
CA SER A 238 -5.44 1.83 0.48
C SER A 238 -5.18 3.31 0.73
N MET A 239 -6.01 4.13 0.08
CA MET A 239 -5.97 5.59 0.09
C MET A 239 -7.20 6.11 0.82
N TRP A 240 -6.98 6.92 1.86
CA TRP A 240 -8.03 7.37 2.79
C TRP A 240 -8.08 8.90 2.87
N GLU A 241 -9.30 9.44 3.00
CA GLU A 241 -9.58 10.86 3.18
C GLU A 241 -8.73 11.51 4.28
N LEU A 242 -8.50 10.80 5.39
CA LEU A 242 -7.64 11.23 6.50
C LEU A 242 -7.35 10.05 7.43
N LEU A 243 -6.25 10.12 8.19
CA LEU A 243 -5.82 9.07 9.14
C LEU A 243 -6.95 8.64 10.10
N GLY A 244 -7.71 9.60 10.63
CA GLY A 244 -8.84 9.32 11.54
C GLY A 244 -9.99 8.51 10.93
N ARG A 245 -10.05 8.29 9.60
CA ARG A 245 -10.99 7.36 8.95
C ARG A 245 -10.48 5.94 9.03
N LEU A 246 -9.21 5.73 8.67
CA LEU A 246 -8.50 4.46 8.82
C LEU A 246 -8.48 4.00 10.27
N GLU A 247 -8.20 4.91 11.22
CA GLU A 247 -8.27 4.60 12.66
C GLU A 247 -9.66 4.12 13.08
N LYS A 248 -10.74 4.80 12.66
CA LYS A 248 -12.13 4.38 12.93
C LYS A 248 -12.43 3.02 12.31
N TRP A 249 -12.04 2.78 11.05
CA TRP A 249 -12.23 1.49 10.41
C TRP A 249 -11.46 0.36 11.11
N SER A 250 -10.23 0.62 11.57
CA SER A 250 -9.40 -0.35 12.31
C SER A 250 -10.03 -0.80 13.64
N LEU A 251 -10.97 -0.01 14.17
CA LEU A 251 -11.72 -0.28 15.40
C LEU A 251 -13.09 -0.95 15.14
N THR A 252 -13.47 -1.19 13.89
CA THR A 252 -14.70 -1.94 13.54
C THR A 252 -14.60 -3.42 13.95
N PRO A 253 -15.73 -4.14 14.06
CA PRO A 253 -15.73 -5.58 14.28
C PRO A 253 -14.92 -6.36 13.23
N LYS A 254 -14.99 -5.98 11.94
CA LYS A 254 -14.30 -6.68 10.85
C LYS A 254 -12.77 -6.62 10.98
N HIS A 255 -12.21 -5.44 11.23
CA HIS A 255 -10.75 -5.35 11.42
C HIS A 255 -10.30 -6.00 12.75
N LYS A 256 -11.12 -5.92 13.80
CA LYS A 256 -10.87 -6.62 15.07
C LYS A 256 -10.89 -8.15 14.96
N GLU A 257 -11.71 -8.70 14.07
CA GLU A 257 -11.74 -10.13 13.72
C GLU A 257 -10.41 -10.58 13.09
N ILE A 258 -9.89 -9.81 12.12
CA ILE A 258 -8.57 -10.06 11.50
C ILE A 258 -7.46 -10.01 12.57
N PHE A 259 -7.42 -8.93 13.36
CA PHE A 259 -6.42 -8.78 14.42
C PHE A 259 -6.48 -9.90 15.46
N GLY A 260 -7.68 -10.26 15.92
CA GLY A 260 -7.88 -11.36 16.86
C GLY A 260 -7.42 -12.71 16.30
N THR A 261 -7.68 -12.96 15.01
CA THR A 261 -7.24 -14.19 14.32
C THR A 261 -5.71 -14.26 14.22
N GLN A 262 -5.05 -13.15 13.88
CA GLN A 262 -3.58 -13.06 13.86
C GLN A 262 -2.97 -13.31 15.25
N ILE A 263 -3.49 -12.68 16.30
CA ILE A 263 -3.02 -12.89 17.68
C ILE A 263 -3.22 -14.35 18.13
N ASN A 264 -4.38 -14.94 17.82
CA ASN A 264 -4.66 -16.34 18.15
C ASN A 264 -3.70 -17.31 17.45
N HIS A 265 -3.33 -17.05 16.19
CA HIS A 265 -2.34 -17.83 15.45
C HIS A 265 -0.97 -17.81 16.14
N PHE A 266 -0.41 -16.62 16.43
CA PHE A 266 0.90 -16.53 17.10
C PHE A 266 0.90 -17.16 18.49
N ASN A 267 -0.14 -16.90 19.30
CA ASN A 267 -0.30 -17.54 20.61
C ASN A 267 -0.41 -19.07 20.50
N ARG A 268 -0.97 -19.59 19.41
CA ARG A 268 -1.05 -21.03 19.17
C ARG A 268 0.32 -21.62 18.84
N MET A 269 1.07 -21.02 17.92
CA MET A 269 2.41 -21.50 17.55
C MET A 269 3.34 -21.51 18.77
N GLU A 270 3.34 -20.44 19.57
CA GLU A 270 4.09 -20.37 20.84
C GLU A 270 3.71 -21.51 21.82
N ARG A 271 2.41 -21.80 21.96
CA ARG A 271 1.90 -22.86 22.84
C ARG A 271 2.21 -24.27 22.34
N GLU A 272 2.22 -24.47 21.02
CA GLU A 272 2.45 -25.77 20.39
C GLU A 272 3.94 -26.05 20.12
N GLY A 273 4.81 -25.06 20.33
CA GLY A 273 6.26 -25.17 20.13
C GLY A 273 6.68 -25.08 18.65
N GLU A 274 5.80 -24.55 17.81
CA GLU A 274 6.01 -24.37 16.36
C GLU A 274 6.72 -23.04 16.07
N GLU A 275 7.56 -23.02 15.04
CA GLU A 275 8.17 -21.77 14.57
C GLU A 275 7.14 -20.87 13.89
N ALA A 276 7.13 -19.59 14.27
CA ALA A 276 6.26 -18.57 13.69
C ALA A 276 7.08 -17.55 12.88
N ASN A 277 7.23 -17.81 11.58
CA ASN A 277 7.99 -16.99 10.64
C ASN A 277 7.10 -16.10 9.75
N LEU A 278 5.77 -16.14 9.93
CA LEU A 278 4.80 -15.27 9.26
C LEU A 278 5.10 -13.81 9.59
N ASN A 279 5.59 -13.08 8.61
CA ASN A 279 5.95 -11.68 8.75
C ASN A 279 4.76 -10.79 8.30
N LEU A 280 4.19 -10.08 9.26
CA LEU A 280 3.12 -9.11 9.08
C LEU A 280 3.66 -7.71 9.35
N TRP A 281 3.40 -6.78 8.43
CA TRP A 281 3.90 -5.40 8.53
C TRP A 281 2.94 -4.39 7.92
N HIS A 282 3.12 -3.12 8.24
CA HIS A 282 2.53 -2.02 7.47
C HIS A 282 3.49 -0.84 7.37
N GLU A 283 3.27 0.01 6.37
CA GLU A 283 3.76 1.37 6.34
C GLU A 283 2.57 2.32 6.14
N LEU A 284 2.67 3.51 6.73
CA LEU A 284 1.60 4.50 6.69
C LEU A 284 2.21 5.88 6.46
N MET A 285 1.68 6.59 5.47
CA MET A 285 2.08 7.93 5.09
C MET A 285 0.87 8.86 5.18
N VAL A 286 1.05 10.04 5.78
CA VAL A 286 0.08 11.14 5.72
C VAL A 286 0.77 12.25 4.94
N LEU A 287 0.19 12.61 3.79
CA LEU A 287 0.90 13.37 2.76
C LEU A 287 0.35 14.80 2.64
N HIS A 288 1.23 15.75 2.31
CA HIS A 288 0.82 17.08 1.86
C HIS A 288 0.29 17.03 0.44
N LYS A 289 -0.57 17.97 0.05
CA LYS A 289 -1.15 18.05 -1.30
C LYS A 289 -0.07 18.19 -2.38
N LYS A 290 0.96 19.00 -2.11
CA LYS A 290 2.11 19.24 -3.01
C LYS A 290 3.10 18.07 -3.14
N ASP A 291 3.02 17.11 -2.23
CA ASP A 291 3.88 15.91 -2.20
C ASP A 291 3.05 14.67 -2.61
N GLN A 292 1.91 14.91 -3.27
CA GLN A 292 0.98 13.95 -3.81
C GLN A 292 0.72 14.22 -5.28
N SER A 293 -0.05 13.33 -5.87
CA SER A 293 0.08 12.98 -7.26
C SER A 293 -1.09 12.04 -7.60
N PHE A 294 -1.89 12.23 -8.66
CA PHE A 294 -2.72 11.18 -9.32
C PHE A 294 -3.03 11.43 -10.83
N MET A 295 -2.69 10.51 -11.75
CA MET A 295 -3.05 10.57 -13.19
C MET A 295 -3.35 9.15 -13.74
N TYR A 296 -4.11 9.09 -14.83
CA TYR A 296 -4.63 7.87 -15.44
C TYR A 296 -4.77 8.05 -16.95
N PHE A 297 -4.33 7.10 -17.75
CA PHE A 297 -4.55 7.06 -19.19
C PHE A 297 -5.31 5.77 -19.53
N ASN A 298 -6.41 5.85 -20.29
CA ASN A 298 -7.26 4.71 -20.66
C ASN A 298 -7.80 3.81 -19.51
N CYS A 299 -7.68 4.22 -18.25
CA CYS A 299 -8.24 3.46 -17.13
C CYS A 299 -9.76 3.67 -16.97
N HIS A 300 -10.48 2.65 -16.50
CA HIS A 300 -11.91 2.81 -16.21
C HIS A 300 -12.15 3.72 -15.00
N ARG A 301 -13.32 4.41 -14.96
CA ARG A 301 -13.68 5.45 -13.98
C ARG A 301 -13.63 5.07 -12.48
N LYS A 302 -13.43 3.80 -12.15
CA LYS A 302 -13.32 3.31 -10.75
C LYS A 302 -11.88 3.00 -10.33
N THR A 303 -10.90 3.33 -11.18
CA THR A 303 -9.48 3.00 -10.95
C THR A 303 -8.81 3.98 -10.00
N GLY A 304 -8.14 3.47 -8.98
CA GLY A 304 -7.35 4.31 -8.06
C GLY A 304 -8.24 5.30 -7.31
N ILE A 305 -7.89 6.59 -7.32
CA ILE A 305 -8.66 7.64 -6.65
C ILE A 305 -9.86 8.15 -7.47
N MET A 306 -9.97 7.82 -8.78
CA MET A 306 -11.09 8.28 -9.62
C MET A 306 -12.45 7.80 -9.11
N SER A 307 -12.50 6.68 -8.39
CA SER A 307 -13.66 6.19 -7.65
C SER A 307 -14.27 7.20 -6.67
N ALA A 308 -13.48 8.18 -6.18
CA ALA A 308 -13.95 9.25 -5.30
C ALA A 308 -14.64 10.41 -6.05
N ILE A 309 -14.48 10.48 -7.38
CA ILE A 309 -15.06 11.51 -8.25
C ILE A 309 -16.37 11.03 -8.88
N TYR A 310 -16.41 9.76 -9.31
CA TYR A 310 -17.52 9.19 -10.08
C TYR A 310 -18.38 8.19 -9.32
N GLY A 311 -18.04 7.91 -8.06
CA GLY A 311 -18.70 6.89 -7.23
C GLY A 311 -19.70 7.46 -6.25
#